data_AF-A0A7Y2NEZ5-F1
#
_entry.id   AF-A0A7Y2NEZ5-F1
#
_cell.length_a   1.000
_cell.length_b   1.000
_cell.length_c   1.000
_cell.angle_alpha   90.00
_cell.angle_beta   90.00
_cell.angle_gamma   90.00
#
_symmetry.space_group_name_H-M   'P 1'
#
loop_
_entity.id
_entity.type
_entity.pdbx_description
1 polymer ?
#
loop_
_entity_poly.entity_id
_entity_poly.type
_entity_poly.pdbx_seq_one_letter_code
_entity_poly.pdbx_strand_id
1 'polypeptide(L)'
;TAATVEALYRGVADDTPDYDDGLPIVFTWPVLTATINPEDFLFTLNTGEQVVPNSAGIMPNWELNERNVPVVFGDFGNRLDGPDAVYVEKLEIVDDGTPLMFLGPNGVQSGVGLTWEGGRSPYESGPVLVGAKLNHVGDRPEGEGGAPQLERVLLPNDEFALYGGGDFRLRLLTSGGYTPTGIDSLTPDAYENHFRIHATAEDGSTVLLSEVGVDYEVAGGTLRVLGLADLGQAEDQGATYDLCYQEDADNYIDIILIGDQAAARSITHVEVPAGDGYLPLYNPGGPGPAPFPGVRYTAPGPRDLEPVIIALDDPMRVSAG
;
A
#
# COMPACT_ATOMS: atom_id res chain seq x y z
N THR A 1 -8.00 3.98 25.67
CA THR A 1 -8.79 3.02 26.49
C THR A 1 -9.52 2.10 25.52
N ALA A 2 -10.09 0.97 25.94
CA ALA A 2 -10.78 0.02 25.01
C ALA A 2 -11.77 0.70 24.04
N ALA A 3 -12.35 1.85 24.42
CA ALA A 3 -13.19 2.70 23.58
C ALA A 3 -12.49 3.40 22.37
N THR A 4 -11.16 3.42 22.33
CA THR A 4 -10.36 3.94 21.20
C THR A 4 -9.99 2.82 20.22
N VAL A 5 -9.90 1.57 20.70
CA VAL A 5 -9.65 0.38 19.88
C VAL A 5 -10.94 -0.05 19.16
N GLU A 6 -12.09 0.03 19.84
CA GLU A 6 -13.42 -0.15 19.21
C GLU A 6 -13.76 0.91 18.14
N ALA A 7 -13.00 2.00 18.04
CA ALA A 7 -13.19 3.01 17.00
C ALA A 7 -12.43 2.70 15.69
N LEU A 8 -11.46 1.77 15.74
CA LEU A 8 -10.52 1.51 14.64
C LEU A 8 -10.67 0.08 14.11
N TYR A 9 -11.05 -0.86 14.97
CA TYR A 9 -11.43 -2.23 14.61
C TYR A 9 -12.76 -2.61 15.26
N ARG A 10 -13.54 -3.43 14.54
CA ARG A 10 -14.65 -4.22 15.09
C ARG A 10 -14.21 -5.67 15.21
N GLY A 11 -14.70 -6.34 16.24
CA GLY A 11 -14.26 -7.69 16.61
C GLY A 11 -13.11 -7.66 17.63
N VAL A 12 -12.59 -8.84 17.96
CA VAL A 12 -11.51 -9.01 18.94
C VAL A 12 -10.48 -9.94 18.31
N ALA A 13 -9.28 -9.42 18.08
CA ALA A 13 -8.17 -10.26 17.64
C ALA A 13 -7.82 -11.30 18.72
N ASP A 14 -7.46 -12.52 18.33
CA ASP A 14 -7.02 -13.54 19.27
C ASP A 14 -5.64 -13.15 19.86
N ASP A 15 -5.58 -12.98 21.18
CA ASP A 15 -4.37 -12.58 21.92
C ASP A 15 -3.56 -13.78 22.45
N THR A 16 -3.92 -15.00 22.05
CA THR A 16 -3.19 -16.23 22.39
C THR A 16 -1.92 -16.41 21.55
N PRO A 17 -0.97 -17.27 21.98
CA PRO A 17 0.38 -17.34 21.42
C PRO A 17 0.52 -17.69 19.92
N ASP A 18 -0.60 -18.01 19.24
CA ASP A 18 -0.63 -18.43 17.84
C ASP A 18 -1.09 -17.33 16.85
N TYR A 19 -1.31 -16.08 17.29
CA TYR A 19 -1.49 -14.83 16.51
C TYR A 19 -2.35 -14.88 15.24
N ASP A 20 -3.40 -14.05 15.20
CA ASP A 20 -4.10 -13.68 13.96
C ASP A 20 -3.14 -13.19 12.87
N ASP A 21 -3.36 -13.65 11.64
CA ASP A 21 -2.70 -13.12 10.45
C ASP A 21 -3.36 -11.78 10.06
N GLY A 22 -2.56 -10.75 9.81
CA GLY A 22 -3.05 -9.46 9.30
C GLY A 22 -3.10 -9.45 7.78
N LEU A 23 -4.24 -9.11 7.18
CA LEU A 23 -4.42 -9.04 5.74
C LEU A 23 -5.05 -7.71 5.32
N PRO A 24 -4.35 -6.87 4.54
CA PRO A 24 -4.96 -5.70 3.92
C PRO A 24 -5.78 -6.10 2.68
N ILE A 25 -6.89 -5.40 2.46
CA ILE A 25 -7.79 -5.63 1.33
C ILE A 25 -7.92 -4.34 0.56
N VAL A 26 -7.42 -4.30 -0.67
CA VAL A 26 -7.41 -3.07 -1.48
C VAL A 26 -8.65 -2.99 -2.38
N PHE A 27 -9.41 -1.91 -2.23
CA PHE A 27 -10.53 -1.58 -3.11
C PHE A 27 -10.22 -0.37 -3.99
N THR A 28 -10.98 -0.24 -5.08
CA THR A 28 -10.89 0.93 -5.98
C THR A 28 -11.56 2.18 -5.40
N TRP A 29 -12.53 2.01 -4.49
CA TRP A 29 -13.27 3.12 -3.88
C TRP A 29 -13.08 3.14 -2.36
N PRO A 30 -13.13 4.32 -1.73
CA PRO A 30 -13.10 4.43 -0.28
C PRO A 30 -14.28 3.70 0.36
N VAL A 31 -13.96 2.94 1.41
CA VAL A 31 -14.92 2.26 2.26
C VAL A 31 -15.50 3.26 3.25
N LEU A 32 -16.81 3.18 3.49
CA LEU A 32 -17.43 3.86 4.62
C LEU A 32 -17.04 3.10 5.89
N THR A 33 -15.99 3.56 6.58
CA THR A 33 -15.39 2.83 7.71
C THR A 33 -16.39 2.41 8.79
N ALA A 34 -17.46 3.19 8.99
CA ALA A 34 -18.54 2.86 9.93
C ALA A 34 -19.41 1.65 9.52
N THR A 35 -19.22 1.08 8.33
CA THR A 35 -19.93 -0.13 7.87
C THR A 35 -19.04 -1.36 7.83
N ILE A 36 -17.76 -1.26 8.20
CA ILE A 36 -16.85 -2.42 8.23
C ILE A 36 -17.25 -3.33 9.39
N ASN A 37 -17.55 -4.59 9.09
CA ASN A 37 -17.70 -5.69 10.03
C ASN A 37 -16.85 -6.89 9.60
N PRO A 38 -16.34 -7.71 10.52
CA PRO A 38 -15.63 -8.94 10.17
C PRO A 38 -16.45 -9.85 9.23
N GLU A 39 -17.75 -9.97 9.49
CA GLU A 39 -18.68 -10.82 8.75
C GLU A 39 -18.93 -10.37 7.29
N ASP A 40 -18.52 -9.15 6.91
CA ASP A 40 -18.55 -8.69 5.52
C ASP A 40 -17.57 -9.49 4.64
N PHE A 41 -16.51 -10.07 5.23
CA PHE A 41 -15.42 -10.71 4.52
C PHE A 41 -15.45 -12.23 4.70
N LEU A 42 -15.72 -12.96 3.63
CA LEU A 42 -15.63 -14.42 3.60
C LEU A 42 -14.42 -14.86 2.80
N PHE A 43 -13.46 -15.46 3.48
CA PHE A 43 -12.27 -16.02 2.84
C PHE A 43 -12.45 -17.51 2.59
N THR A 44 -11.92 -18.00 1.46
CA THR A 44 -11.74 -19.43 1.21
C THR A 44 -10.25 -19.72 1.11
N LEU A 45 -9.79 -20.65 1.95
CA LEU A 45 -8.42 -21.12 1.97
C LEU A 45 -8.17 -22.15 0.86
N ASN A 46 -6.91 -22.40 0.52
CA ASN A 46 -6.50 -23.44 -0.43
C ASN A 46 -6.93 -24.86 -0.04
N THR A 47 -7.32 -25.07 1.22
CA THR A 47 -7.90 -26.32 1.73
C THR A 47 -9.39 -26.46 1.40
N GLY A 48 -10.04 -25.40 0.91
CA GLY A 48 -11.48 -25.27 0.73
C GLY A 48 -12.25 -24.87 1.99
N GLU A 49 -11.56 -24.69 3.11
CA GLU A 49 -12.15 -24.16 4.35
C GLU A 49 -12.54 -22.69 4.16
N GLN A 50 -13.67 -22.30 4.75
CA GLN A 50 -14.15 -20.93 4.75
C GLN A 50 -13.96 -20.32 6.13
N VAL A 51 -13.33 -19.15 6.18
CA VAL A 51 -13.02 -18.44 7.42
C VAL A 51 -13.54 -17.01 7.36
N VAL A 52 -13.99 -16.54 8.52
CA VAL A 52 -14.39 -15.15 8.76
C VAL A 52 -13.34 -14.55 9.70
N PRO A 53 -12.88 -13.31 9.47
CA PRO A 53 -11.95 -12.65 10.37
C PRO A 53 -12.46 -12.56 11.81
N ASN A 54 -11.53 -12.56 12.76
CA ASN A 54 -11.79 -12.26 14.17
C ASN A 54 -11.97 -10.75 14.39
N SER A 55 -11.29 -9.92 13.60
CA SER A 55 -11.51 -8.46 13.60
C SER A 55 -11.27 -7.82 12.23
N ALA A 56 -11.88 -6.65 12.01
CA ALA A 56 -11.80 -5.87 10.78
C ALA A 56 -11.82 -4.37 11.08
N GLY A 57 -11.02 -3.59 10.37
CA GLY A 57 -10.83 -2.18 10.66
C GLY A 57 -10.07 -1.43 9.58
N ILE A 58 -9.59 -0.22 9.92
CA ILE A 58 -8.94 0.68 8.96
C ILE A 58 -7.51 1.04 9.31
N MET A 59 -7.03 0.71 10.52
CA MET A 59 -5.61 0.90 10.84
C MET A 59 -4.76 -0.16 10.11
N PRO A 60 -3.54 0.15 9.66
CA PRO A 60 -2.84 1.44 9.74
C PRO A 60 -3.27 2.50 8.71
N ASN A 61 -4.10 2.15 7.71
CA ASN A 61 -4.59 3.02 6.63
C ASN A 61 -5.66 4.06 7.07
N TRP A 62 -5.47 4.73 8.20
CA TRP A 62 -6.52 5.50 8.87
C TRP A 62 -6.74 6.91 8.28
N GLU A 63 -5.83 7.41 7.45
CA GLU A 63 -5.93 8.75 6.90
C GLU A 63 -7.12 8.85 5.94
N LEU A 64 -7.70 10.04 5.78
CA LEU A 64 -8.93 10.20 5.02
C LEU A 64 -8.78 9.80 3.54
N ASN A 65 -7.57 9.92 2.99
CA ASN A 65 -7.24 9.56 1.62
C ASN A 65 -6.82 8.07 1.46
N GLU A 66 -6.79 7.29 2.54
CA GLU A 66 -6.36 5.88 2.58
C GLU A 66 -7.49 4.87 2.83
N ARG A 67 -8.73 5.36 2.97
CA ARG A 67 -9.88 4.55 3.39
C ARG A 67 -10.34 3.48 2.40
N ASN A 68 -9.59 3.22 1.33
CA ASN A 68 -9.85 2.11 0.42
C ASN A 68 -9.07 0.84 0.77
N VAL A 69 -8.33 0.82 1.88
CA VAL A 69 -7.59 -0.38 2.35
C VAL A 69 -7.94 -0.74 3.80
N PRO A 70 -9.10 -1.38 4.06
CA PRO A 70 -9.34 -2.03 5.34
C PRO A 70 -8.33 -3.16 5.60
N VAL A 71 -8.07 -3.42 6.88
CA VAL A 71 -7.24 -4.53 7.36
C VAL A 71 -8.07 -5.44 8.24
N VAL A 72 -7.93 -6.74 8.01
CA VAL A 72 -8.59 -7.79 8.77
C VAL A 72 -7.57 -8.66 9.49
N PHE A 73 -7.98 -9.25 10.62
CA PHE A 73 -7.18 -10.17 11.41
C PHE A 73 -7.95 -11.46 11.65
N GLY A 74 -7.33 -12.61 11.38
CA GLY A 74 -7.92 -13.93 11.61
C GLY A 74 -7.01 -15.07 11.17
N ASP A 75 -7.55 -16.27 11.12
CA ASP A 75 -6.83 -17.49 10.75
C ASP A 75 -6.75 -17.66 9.22
N PHE A 76 -5.86 -16.90 8.57
CA PHE A 76 -5.76 -16.86 7.11
C PHE A 76 -4.72 -17.82 6.53
N GLY A 77 -3.84 -18.37 7.36
CA GLY A 77 -2.85 -19.32 6.90
C GLY A 77 -2.07 -20.02 8.01
N ASN A 78 -0.93 -20.57 7.63
CA ASN A 78 0.03 -21.12 8.58
C ASN A 78 1.47 -20.73 8.16
N ARG A 79 2.41 -20.91 9.10
CA ARG A 79 3.83 -20.56 8.91
C ARG A 79 4.63 -21.70 8.25
N LEU A 80 4.01 -22.45 7.35
CA LEU A 80 4.62 -23.60 6.65
C LEU A 80 4.87 -23.28 5.17
N ASP A 81 5.95 -23.85 4.63
CA ASP A 81 6.29 -23.85 3.20
C ASP A 81 5.96 -25.23 2.59
N GLY A 82 5.62 -25.26 1.31
CA GLY A 82 5.35 -26.48 0.55
C GLY A 82 3.91 -26.99 0.66
N PRO A 83 3.67 -28.32 0.49
CA PRO A 83 2.34 -28.87 0.29
C PRO A 83 1.41 -28.78 1.51
N ASP A 84 1.96 -28.54 2.69
CA ASP A 84 1.21 -28.38 3.94
C ASP A 84 0.91 -26.90 4.26
N ALA A 85 1.32 -25.97 3.37
CA ALA A 85 1.04 -24.55 3.50
C ALA A 85 -0.47 -24.27 3.37
N VAL A 86 -0.99 -23.45 4.27
CA VAL A 86 -2.37 -22.96 4.23
C VAL A 86 -2.33 -21.46 3.95
N TYR A 87 -3.13 -21.01 3.00
CA TYR A 87 -3.24 -19.60 2.60
C TYR A 87 -4.58 -19.30 1.95
N VAL A 88 -4.95 -18.02 1.90
CA VAL A 88 -6.15 -17.52 1.21
C VAL A 88 -6.03 -17.69 -0.29
N GLU A 89 -7.03 -18.30 -0.93
CA GLU A 89 -7.15 -18.36 -2.40
C GLU A 89 -8.23 -17.43 -2.95
N LYS A 90 -9.25 -17.13 -2.13
CA LYS A 90 -10.42 -16.35 -2.54
C LYS A 90 -10.94 -15.48 -1.40
N LEU A 91 -11.44 -14.30 -1.75
CA LEU A 91 -12.22 -13.40 -0.90
C LEU A 91 -13.56 -13.11 -1.57
N GLU A 92 -14.63 -13.11 -0.79
CA GLU A 92 -15.96 -12.65 -1.17
C GLU A 92 -16.47 -11.60 -0.17
N ILE A 93 -17.02 -10.51 -0.69
CA ILE A 93 -17.77 -9.55 0.13
C ILE A 93 -19.22 -10.02 0.16
N VAL A 94 -19.71 -10.42 1.33
CA VAL A 94 -20.98 -11.13 1.49
C VAL A 94 -22.07 -10.25 2.09
N ASP A 95 -23.33 -10.64 1.88
CA ASP A 95 -24.47 -10.02 2.56
C ASP A 95 -24.73 -10.75 3.89
N ASP A 96 -24.35 -10.11 4.99
CA ASP A 96 -24.59 -10.55 6.36
C ASP A 96 -25.78 -9.82 7.03
N GLY A 97 -26.47 -8.95 6.29
CA GLY A 97 -27.50 -8.04 6.79
C GLY A 97 -26.99 -6.65 7.22
N THR A 98 -25.69 -6.41 7.20
CA THR A 98 -25.00 -5.13 7.47
C THR A 98 -23.91 -4.83 6.44
N PRO A 99 -24.27 -4.64 5.16
CA PRO A 99 -23.32 -4.70 4.05
C PRO A 99 -22.20 -3.64 4.15
N LEU A 100 -21.00 -4.05 3.77
CA LEU A 100 -19.89 -3.15 3.46
C LEU A 100 -20.28 -2.13 2.38
N MET A 101 -20.19 -0.85 2.72
CA MET A 101 -20.56 0.25 1.83
C MET A 101 -19.34 1.04 1.39
N PHE A 102 -19.41 1.54 0.15
CA PHE A 102 -18.37 2.30 -0.54
C PHE A 102 -18.90 3.66 -0.92
N LEU A 103 -18.03 4.66 -0.96
CA LEU A 103 -18.31 5.95 -1.57
C LEU A 103 -17.77 5.98 -2.99
N GLY A 104 -18.62 5.60 -3.95
CA GLY A 104 -18.29 5.60 -5.37
C GLY A 104 -18.64 6.92 -6.07
N PRO A 105 -18.37 7.04 -7.38
CA PRO A 105 -18.58 8.27 -8.15
C PRO A 105 -20.05 8.69 -8.26
N ASN A 106 -20.98 7.75 -8.07
CA ASN A 106 -22.43 8.01 -8.09
C ASN A 106 -23.06 8.00 -6.67
N GLY A 107 -22.23 8.14 -5.63
CA GLY A 107 -22.64 8.08 -4.24
C GLY A 107 -22.43 6.70 -3.61
N VAL A 108 -23.14 6.47 -2.51
CA VAL A 108 -22.99 5.28 -1.66
C VAL A 108 -23.46 4.01 -2.40
N GLN A 109 -22.59 2.99 -2.43
CA GLN A 109 -22.83 1.71 -3.11
C GLN A 109 -22.44 0.53 -2.21
N SER A 110 -23.14 -0.58 -2.32
CA SER A 110 -22.81 -1.82 -1.60
C SER A 110 -21.69 -2.57 -2.33
N GLY A 111 -20.75 -3.15 -1.59
CA GLY A 111 -19.73 -4.04 -2.14
C GLY A 111 -20.12 -5.51 -2.16
N VAL A 112 -21.33 -5.87 -1.71
CA VAL A 112 -21.80 -7.26 -1.73
C VAL A 112 -21.67 -7.83 -3.14
N GLY A 113 -21.07 -9.02 -3.23
CA GLY A 113 -20.83 -9.73 -4.48
C GLY A 113 -19.51 -9.37 -5.17
N LEU A 114 -18.70 -8.46 -4.61
CA LEU A 114 -17.31 -8.32 -5.02
C LEU A 114 -16.54 -9.59 -4.63
N THR A 115 -15.68 -10.04 -5.53
CA THR A 115 -14.87 -11.25 -5.34
C THR A 115 -13.45 -11.00 -5.80
N TRP A 116 -12.50 -11.63 -5.13
CA TRP A 116 -11.11 -11.71 -5.53
C TRP A 116 -10.63 -13.17 -5.46
N GLU A 117 -9.76 -13.55 -6.39
CA GLU A 117 -9.17 -14.88 -6.49
C GLU A 117 -7.68 -14.76 -6.86
N GLY A 118 -6.91 -15.81 -6.61
CA GLY A 118 -5.52 -15.91 -7.06
C GLY A 118 -4.48 -15.63 -5.98
N GLY A 119 -4.85 -15.85 -4.72
CA GLY A 119 -3.90 -15.79 -3.62
C GLY A 119 -2.82 -16.86 -3.68
N ARG A 120 -1.74 -16.62 -2.95
CA ARG A 120 -0.54 -17.46 -2.91
C ARG A 120 0.03 -17.48 -1.50
N SER A 121 0.80 -18.51 -1.20
CA SER A 121 1.55 -18.55 0.05
C SER A 121 2.62 -17.43 0.08
N PRO A 122 2.80 -16.75 1.23
CA PRO A 122 3.89 -15.78 1.39
C PRO A 122 5.29 -16.41 1.31
N TYR A 123 5.39 -17.74 1.35
CA TYR A 123 6.63 -18.49 1.13
C TYR A 123 6.92 -18.75 -0.36
N GLU A 124 5.92 -18.57 -1.24
CA GLU A 124 6.06 -18.71 -2.69
C GLU A 124 6.34 -17.38 -3.40
N SER A 125 5.63 -16.31 -3.01
CA SER A 125 5.81 -14.96 -3.56
C SER A 125 5.63 -13.91 -2.47
N GLY A 126 6.51 -12.91 -2.47
CA GLY A 126 6.35 -11.73 -1.64
C GLY A 126 5.27 -10.78 -2.17
N PRO A 127 5.22 -9.55 -1.64
CA PRO A 127 4.16 -8.60 -1.93
C PRO A 127 4.29 -8.05 -3.35
N VAL A 128 3.16 -7.59 -3.89
CA VAL A 128 3.03 -7.01 -5.25
C VAL A 128 2.26 -5.69 -5.20
N LEU A 129 2.40 -4.90 -6.26
CA LEU A 129 1.56 -3.75 -6.51
C LEU A 129 0.19 -4.26 -6.97
N VAL A 130 -0.86 -3.59 -6.51
CA VAL A 130 -2.25 -3.90 -6.89
C VAL A 130 -2.98 -2.68 -7.46
N GLY A 131 -2.26 -1.57 -7.58
CA GLY A 131 -2.73 -0.35 -8.23
C GLY A 131 -1.67 0.75 -8.18
N ALA A 132 -1.65 1.59 -9.21
CA ALA A 132 -0.89 2.83 -9.21
C ALA A 132 -1.73 3.96 -9.82
N LYS A 133 -1.76 5.12 -9.15
CA LYS A 133 -2.59 6.26 -9.56
C LYS A 133 -1.82 7.57 -9.49
N LEU A 134 -1.77 8.27 -10.62
CA LEU A 134 -1.13 9.57 -10.74
C LEU A 134 -2.16 10.69 -10.52
N ASN A 135 -1.90 11.57 -9.57
CA ASN A 135 -2.72 12.72 -9.25
C ASN A 135 -1.87 13.99 -9.18
N HIS A 136 -2.52 15.15 -9.16
CA HIS A 136 -1.88 16.38 -8.70
C HIS A 136 -1.67 16.33 -7.19
N VAL A 137 -0.55 16.90 -6.73
CA VAL A 137 -0.31 17.17 -5.31
C VAL A 137 -1.26 18.26 -4.81
N GLY A 138 -1.39 19.36 -5.55
CA GLY A 138 -2.20 20.52 -5.16
C GLY A 138 -1.42 21.51 -4.30
N ASP A 139 -2.13 22.31 -3.49
CA ASP A 139 -1.53 23.40 -2.68
C ASP A 139 -1.43 23.06 -1.18
N ARG A 140 -1.89 21.87 -0.78
CA ARG A 140 -1.93 21.39 0.61
C ARG A 140 -2.05 19.85 0.66
N PRO A 141 -1.66 19.22 1.79
CA PRO A 141 -1.85 17.79 2.02
C PRO A 141 -3.34 17.41 2.10
N GLU A 142 -3.98 17.09 0.97
CA GLU A 142 -5.41 16.76 0.94
C GLU A 142 -5.67 15.32 1.41
N GLY A 143 -6.40 15.21 2.52
CA GLY A 143 -6.84 13.94 3.09
C GLY A 143 -5.86 13.32 4.08
N GLU A 144 -4.73 13.97 4.34
CA GLU A 144 -3.85 13.65 5.46
C GLU A 144 -4.55 13.89 6.80
N GLY A 145 -4.23 13.07 7.78
CA GLY A 145 -4.81 13.07 9.12
C GLY A 145 -6.22 12.48 9.18
N GLY A 146 -6.93 12.75 10.28
CA GLY A 146 -8.25 12.16 10.56
C GLY A 146 -8.37 11.40 11.89
N ALA A 147 -7.28 11.23 12.62
CA ALA A 147 -7.24 10.63 13.96
C ALA A 147 -6.22 11.38 14.84
N PRO A 148 -6.64 12.47 15.54
CA PRO A 148 -5.75 13.39 16.26
C PRO A 148 -4.82 12.78 17.32
N GLN A 149 -5.11 11.55 17.77
CA GLN A 149 -4.28 10.82 18.72
C GLN A 149 -3.14 10.06 18.04
N LEU A 150 -3.32 9.62 16.79
CA LEU A 150 -2.32 8.91 15.97
C LEU A 150 -1.38 9.89 15.26
N GLU A 151 -1.86 11.09 14.91
CA GLU A 151 -1.11 12.20 14.30
C GLU A 151 0.14 12.64 15.09
N ARG A 152 0.31 12.20 16.35
CA ARG A 152 1.39 12.67 17.25
C ARG A 152 2.71 11.93 17.14
N VAL A 153 2.77 10.82 16.39
CA VAL A 153 3.92 9.90 16.43
C VAL A 153 4.63 9.80 15.08
N LEU A 154 3.89 9.74 13.98
CA LEU A 154 4.43 9.39 12.65
C LEU A 154 4.19 10.47 11.58
N LEU A 155 3.44 11.51 11.92
CA LEU A 155 3.17 12.65 11.04
C LEU A 155 4.00 13.90 11.41
N PRO A 156 4.19 14.84 10.47
CA PRO A 156 3.80 14.75 9.06
C PRO A 156 4.82 13.94 8.23
N ASN A 157 4.32 13.18 7.28
CA ASN A 157 5.00 12.23 6.38
C ASN A 157 4.61 12.49 4.90
N ASP A 158 3.88 13.58 4.65
CA ASP A 158 3.33 13.93 3.34
C ASP A 158 4.35 14.67 2.44
N GLU A 159 4.01 14.84 1.16
CA GLU A 159 4.91 15.48 0.20
C GLU A 159 5.34 16.92 0.55
N PHE A 160 4.52 17.68 1.29
CA PHE A 160 4.89 19.02 1.75
C PHE A 160 5.89 18.97 2.89
N ALA A 161 5.74 18.00 3.79
CA ALA A 161 6.65 17.80 4.90
C ALA A 161 8.04 17.34 4.45
N LEU A 162 8.12 16.42 3.48
CA LEU A 162 9.39 15.89 3.00
C LEU A 162 10.07 16.77 1.94
N TYR A 163 9.29 17.38 1.04
CA TYR A 163 9.84 18.00 -0.17
C TYR A 163 9.41 19.45 -0.40
N GLY A 164 8.57 20.00 0.49
CA GLY A 164 7.95 21.31 0.28
C GLY A 164 6.85 21.31 -0.79
N GLY A 165 6.39 20.13 -1.20
CA GLY A 165 5.33 19.89 -2.18
C GLY A 165 5.83 19.08 -3.37
N GLY A 166 5.11 19.19 -4.48
CA GLY A 166 5.41 18.56 -5.77
C GLY A 166 4.37 18.99 -6.80
N ASP A 167 4.56 18.62 -8.06
CA ASP A 167 3.54 18.85 -9.09
C ASP A 167 2.58 17.66 -9.19
N PHE A 168 3.12 16.45 -9.02
CA PHE A 168 2.39 15.19 -9.15
C PHE A 168 2.77 14.18 -8.07
N ARG A 169 1.79 13.34 -7.73
CA ARG A 169 1.89 12.25 -6.77
C ARG A 169 1.47 10.96 -7.44
N LEU A 170 2.39 10.01 -7.54
CA LEU A 170 2.11 8.67 -8.00
C LEU A 170 1.92 7.77 -6.78
N ARG A 171 0.64 7.54 -6.43
CA ARG A 171 0.24 6.72 -5.29
C ARG A 171 0.21 5.26 -5.66
N LEU A 172 0.98 4.46 -4.95
CA LEU A 172 1.08 3.01 -5.09
C LEU A 172 0.20 2.34 -4.04
N LEU A 173 -0.48 1.27 -4.43
CA LEU A 173 -1.25 0.40 -3.55
C LEU A 173 -0.59 -0.97 -3.54
N THR A 174 -0.37 -1.51 -2.35
CA THR A 174 0.37 -2.76 -2.18
C THR A 174 -0.53 -3.89 -1.66
N SER A 175 -0.22 -5.13 -2.00
CA SER A 175 -0.95 -6.31 -1.52
C SER A 175 -0.68 -6.66 -0.04
N GLY A 176 0.16 -5.88 0.64
CA GLY A 176 0.79 -6.19 1.91
C GLY A 176 1.84 -5.13 2.27
N GLY A 177 2.46 -5.26 3.45
CA GLY A 177 3.56 -4.36 3.82
C GLY A 177 4.74 -4.50 2.84
N TYR A 178 5.28 -3.36 2.40
CA TYR A 178 6.38 -3.27 1.44
C TYR A 178 7.67 -2.90 2.18
N THR A 179 8.37 -3.90 2.70
CA THR A 179 9.56 -3.68 3.54
C THR A 179 10.85 -4.20 2.87
N PRO A 180 12.01 -3.54 3.01
CA PRO A 180 13.26 -4.02 2.39
C PRO A 180 13.70 -5.42 2.84
N THR A 181 13.38 -5.81 4.07
CA THR A 181 13.82 -7.10 4.63
C THR A 181 12.73 -7.86 5.40
N GLY A 182 11.51 -7.33 5.49
CA GLY A 182 10.46 -7.91 6.33
C GLY A 182 10.41 -7.39 7.76
N ILE A 183 11.39 -6.56 8.16
CA ILE A 183 11.50 -6.01 9.52
C ILE A 183 11.90 -4.54 9.47
N ASP A 184 12.72 -4.16 8.49
CA ASP A 184 13.14 -2.77 8.30
C ASP A 184 12.03 -1.96 7.62
N SER A 185 11.88 -0.69 7.99
CA SER A 185 10.97 0.24 7.30
C SER A 185 11.53 0.68 5.94
N LEU A 186 10.63 1.01 5.02
CA LEU A 186 10.98 1.70 3.79
C LEU A 186 11.25 3.17 4.09
N THR A 187 12.36 3.71 3.61
CA THR A 187 12.76 5.10 3.87
C THR A 187 12.45 6.01 2.67
N PRO A 188 12.25 7.31 2.89
CA PRO A 188 11.98 8.28 1.82
C PRO A 188 13.01 8.34 0.69
N ASP A 189 14.26 7.94 0.95
CA ASP A 189 15.36 7.88 0.00
C ASP A 189 15.51 6.50 -0.69
N ALA A 190 14.62 5.54 -0.43
CA ALA A 190 14.73 4.17 -0.93
C ALA A 190 14.30 3.99 -2.40
N TYR A 191 13.84 5.06 -3.08
CA TYR A 191 13.33 4.99 -4.46
C TYR A 191 14.26 4.23 -5.42
N GLU A 192 15.53 4.64 -5.51
CA GLU A 192 16.49 4.12 -6.49
C GLU A 192 16.83 2.63 -6.26
N ASN A 193 16.59 2.12 -5.05
CA ASN A 193 16.84 0.73 -4.71
C ASN A 193 15.69 -0.20 -5.13
N HIS A 194 14.47 0.31 -5.23
CA HIS A 194 13.27 -0.52 -5.32
C HIS A 194 12.35 -0.20 -6.51
N PHE A 195 12.34 1.04 -7.00
CA PHE A 195 11.34 1.50 -7.96
C PHE A 195 11.97 2.16 -9.19
N ARG A 196 11.25 2.11 -10.30
CA ARG A 196 11.46 3.00 -11.45
C ARG A 196 10.16 3.28 -12.17
N ILE A 197 10.04 4.47 -12.78
CA ILE A 197 8.86 4.87 -13.54
C ILE A 197 9.15 4.76 -15.04
N HIS A 198 8.19 4.22 -15.79
CA HIS A 198 8.23 4.12 -17.25
C HIS A 198 7.42 5.25 -17.84
N ALA A 199 8.08 6.12 -18.60
CA ALA A 199 7.46 7.17 -19.39
C ALA A 199 7.75 6.97 -20.89
N THR A 200 6.91 7.57 -21.73
CA THR A 200 7.10 7.53 -23.19
C THR A 200 7.88 8.76 -23.65
N ALA A 201 8.93 8.58 -24.46
CA ALA A 201 9.64 9.67 -25.13
C ALA A 201 8.88 10.21 -26.35
N GLU A 202 9.29 11.37 -26.88
CA GLU A 202 8.73 11.96 -28.11
C GLU A 202 8.79 11.03 -29.34
N ASP A 203 9.78 10.16 -29.41
CA ASP A 203 9.92 9.16 -30.49
C ASP A 203 9.15 7.85 -30.24
N GLY A 204 8.43 7.76 -29.12
CA GLY A 204 7.67 6.59 -28.71
C GLY A 204 8.48 5.52 -27.98
N SER A 205 9.79 5.72 -27.75
CA SER A 205 10.60 4.81 -26.93
C SER A 205 10.31 4.98 -25.42
N THR A 206 10.72 4.02 -24.61
CA THR A 206 10.56 4.09 -23.16
C THR A 206 11.74 4.79 -22.49
N VAL A 207 11.44 5.77 -21.63
CA VAL A 207 12.39 6.39 -20.71
C VAL A 207 12.15 5.82 -19.31
N LEU A 208 13.22 5.37 -18.67
CA LEU A 208 13.19 4.90 -17.29
C LEU A 208 13.66 6.02 -16.37
N LEU A 209 12.74 6.50 -15.54
CA LEU A 209 13.06 7.43 -14.46
C LEU A 209 13.53 6.57 -13.29
N SER A 210 14.83 6.38 -13.13
CA SER A 210 15.42 5.47 -12.14
C SER A 210 16.16 6.17 -10.99
N GLU A 211 16.44 7.46 -11.13
CA GLU A 211 17.24 8.24 -10.18
C GLU A 211 16.43 9.44 -9.68
N VAL A 212 16.61 9.78 -8.41
CA VAL A 212 16.02 10.98 -7.81
C VAL A 212 16.84 12.20 -8.22
N GLY A 213 16.19 13.37 -8.32
CA GLY A 213 16.86 14.63 -8.63
C GLY A 213 17.32 14.80 -10.09
N VAL A 214 17.14 13.80 -10.95
CA VAL A 214 17.48 13.85 -12.39
C VAL A 214 16.30 14.37 -13.21
N ASP A 215 16.59 15.29 -14.14
CA ASP A 215 15.64 15.74 -15.15
C ASP A 215 15.61 14.76 -16.33
N TYR A 216 14.46 14.12 -16.54
CA TYR A 216 14.22 13.20 -17.63
C TYR A 216 13.38 13.87 -18.71
N GLU A 217 13.92 13.93 -19.93
CA GLU A 217 13.17 14.35 -21.12
C GLU A 217 12.23 13.22 -21.56
N VAL A 218 10.94 13.50 -21.59
CA VAL A 218 9.88 12.58 -22.00
C VAL A 218 8.92 13.29 -22.95
N ALA A 219 7.94 12.57 -23.50
CA ALA A 219 6.95 13.18 -24.38
C ALA A 219 6.18 14.27 -23.63
N GLY A 220 6.20 15.48 -24.16
CA GLY A 220 5.49 16.63 -23.57
C GLY A 220 6.29 17.45 -22.55
N GLY A 221 7.56 17.14 -22.30
CA GLY A 221 8.45 17.97 -21.47
C GLY A 221 9.36 17.18 -20.53
N THR A 222 9.62 17.73 -19.35
CA THR A 222 10.55 17.14 -18.38
C THR A 222 9.80 16.61 -17.15
N LEU A 223 10.28 15.50 -16.59
CA LEU A 223 9.90 14.99 -15.27
C LEU A 223 11.13 14.76 -14.40
N ARG A 224 11.00 14.99 -13.10
CA ARG A 224 11.99 14.65 -12.07
C ARG A 224 11.31 14.00 -10.87
N VAL A 225 11.91 12.92 -10.37
CA VAL A 225 11.50 12.26 -9.13
C VAL A 225 12.17 12.95 -7.94
N LEU A 226 11.41 13.23 -6.87
CA LEU A 226 11.92 13.79 -5.63
C LEU A 226 12.26 12.72 -4.59
N GLY A 227 11.44 11.67 -4.50
CA GLY A 227 11.61 10.54 -3.59
C GLY A 227 10.26 9.94 -3.19
N LEU A 228 10.25 9.21 -2.06
CA LEU A 228 9.05 8.57 -1.49
C LEU A 228 8.45 9.39 -0.34
N ALA A 229 7.12 9.43 -0.25
CA ALA A 229 6.31 10.00 0.83
C ALA A 229 5.20 9.00 1.24
N ASP A 230 4.33 9.35 2.20
CA ASP A 230 3.40 8.41 2.88
C ASP A 230 4.20 7.26 3.51
N LEU A 231 5.15 7.62 4.38
CA LEU A 231 5.96 6.63 5.11
C LEU A 231 6.18 7.12 6.55
N GLY A 232 6.92 8.21 6.72
CA GLY A 232 7.26 8.74 8.03
C GLY A 232 7.97 10.08 7.92
N GLN A 233 8.47 10.57 9.06
CA GLN A 233 9.02 11.92 9.16
C GLN A 233 10.33 12.10 8.37
N ALA A 234 10.55 13.33 7.88
CA ALA A 234 11.80 13.71 7.24
C ALA A 234 13.00 13.71 8.21
N GLU A 235 14.22 13.51 7.69
CA GLU A 235 15.45 13.57 8.51
C GLU A 235 15.62 14.92 9.23
N ASP A 236 15.27 16.03 8.58
CA ASP A 236 15.36 17.37 9.16
C ASP A 236 14.30 17.65 10.25
N GLN A 237 13.32 16.75 10.39
CA GLN A 237 12.31 16.73 11.45
C GLN A 237 12.71 15.79 12.61
N GLY A 238 13.90 15.20 12.56
CA GLY A 238 14.48 14.40 13.64
C GLY A 238 14.43 12.89 13.44
N ALA A 239 13.98 12.42 12.26
CA ALA A 239 14.14 11.04 11.86
C ALA A 239 15.60 10.75 11.46
N THR A 240 15.97 9.47 11.48
CA THR A 240 17.20 8.97 10.85
C THR A 240 16.80 7.86 9.91
N TYR A 241 17.22 7.92 8.65
CA TYR A 241 16.94 6.88 7.67
C TYR A 241 17.93 5.71 7.84
N ASP A 242 17.79 5.02 8.96
CA ASP A 242 18.51 3.80 9.29
C ASP A 242 17.54 2.74 9.86
N LEU A 243 18.07 1.67 10.46
CA LEU A 243 17.26 0.60 11.05
C LEU A 243 16.32 1.07 12.19
N CYS A 244 16.46 2.31 12.67
CA CYS A 244 15.59 2.91 13.67
C CYS A 244 14.51 3.80 13.06
N TYR A 245 14.49 3.98 11.73
CA TYR A 245 13.41 4.68 11.05
C TYR A 245 12.07 4.02 11.40
N GLN A 246 11.03 4.84 11.56
CA GLN A 246 9.69 4.37 11.89
C GLN A 246 8.76 4.90 10.80
N GLU A 247 8.26 3.99 9.97
CA GLU A 247 7.14 4.25 9.08
C GLU A 247 5.80 4.09 9.81
N ASP A 248 4.73 4.65 9.24
CA ASP A 248 3.33 4.52 9.66
C ASP A 248 2.73 3.13 9.37
N ALA A 249 3.43 2.33 8.55
CA ALA A 249 3.13 0.96 8.16
C ALA A 249 1.85 0.80 7.35
N ASP A 250 1.40 1.86 6.68
CA ASP A 250 0.25 1.80 5.79
C ASP A 250 0.53 0.95 4.53
N ASN A 251 -0.47 0.83 3.66
CA ASN A 251 -0.38 0.12 2.38
C ASN A 251 -0.35 1.07 1.18
N TYR A 252 0.18 2.27 1.42
CA TYR A 252 0.38 3.33 0.46
C TYR A 252 1.87 3.67 0.37
N ILE A 253 2.30 4.02 -0.83
CA ILE A 253 3.61 4.61 -1.04
C ILE A 253 3.42 5.68 -2.09
N ASP A 254 3.78 6.91 -1.79
CA ASP A 254 3.68 8.01 -2.74
C ASP A 254 5.05 8.31 -3.36
N ILE A 255 5.17 8.20 -4.69
CA ILE A 255 6.34 8.72 -5.41
C ILE A 255 6.03 10.17 -5.83
N ILE A 256 6.85 11.12 -5.39
CA ILE A 256 6.64 12.54 -5.64
C ILE A 256 7.42 12.98 -6.87
N LEU A 257 6.76 13.69 -7.79
CA LEU A 257 7.35 14.19 -9.02
C LEU A 257 7.13 15.70 -9.19
N ILE A 258 8.09 16.34 -9.87
CA ILE A 258 7.94 17.69 -10.42
C ILE A 258 8.16 17.66 -11.93
N GLY A 259 7.56 18.61 -12.65
CA GLY A 259 7.72 18.75 -14.09
C GLY A 259 6.48 19.21 -14.83
N ASP A 260 6.44 18.93 -16.13
CA ASP A 260 5.35 19.37 -17.00
C ASP A 260 4.13 18.44 -16.94
N GLN A 261 2.92 19.01 -16.93
CA GLN A 261 1.68 18.22 -16.96
C GLN A 261 1.56 17.34 -18.21
N ALA A 262 2.06 17.79 -19.36
CA ALA A 262 2.06 16.96 -20.56
C ALA A 262 3.06 15.80 -20.44
N ALA A 263 4.22 16.05 -19.82
CA ALA A 263 5.21 15.03 -19.49
C ALA A 263 4.66 13.99 -18.51
N ALA A 264 3.95 14.40 -17.46
CA ALA A 264 3.31 13.52 -16.49
C ALA A 264 2.31 12.54 -17.15
N ARG A 265 1.62 12.96 -18.21
CA ARG A 265 0.69 12.10 -18.98
C ARG A 265 1.38 11.06 -19.85
N SER A 266 2.70 11.16 -20.03
CA SER A 266 3.49 10.14 -20.74
C SER A 266 3.85 8.95 -19.87
N ILE A 267 3.65 9.03 -18.55
CA ILE A 267 3.84 7.91 -17.61
C ILE A 267 2.89 6.78 -17.99
N THR A 268 3.41 5.56 -18.00
CA THR A 268 2.66 4.36 -18.38
C THR A 268 2.62 3.34 -17.25
N HIS A 269 3.74 3.13 -16.56
CA HIS A 269 3.89 2.11 -15.54
C HIS A 269 4.83 2.59 -14.44
N VAL A 270 4.67 2.00 -13.27
CA VAL A 270 5.71 1.92 -12.24
C VAL A 270 6.19 0.48 -12.18
N GLU A 271 7.46 0.28 -11.93
CA GLU A 271 8.06 -1.05 -11.82
C GLU A 271 8.75 -1.20 -10.48
N VAL A 272 8.55 -2.37 -9.86
CA VAL A 272 9.43 -2.93 -8.84
C VAL A 272 10.29 -3.96 -9.54
N PRO A 273 11.56 -3.66 -9.90
CA PRO A 273 12.32 -4.58 -10.75
C PRO A 273 12.73 -5.86 -10.02
N ALA A 274 12.93 -5.80 -8.69
CA ALA A 274 13.32 -6.92 -7.83
C ALA A 274 14.51 -7.75 -8.38
N GLY A 275 15.43 -7.10 -9.08
CA GLY A 275 16.54 -7.68 -9.84
C GLY A 275 17.30 -6.62 -10.61
N ASP A 276 18.32 -7.01 -11.39
CA ASP A 276 19.12 -6.09 -12.22
C ASP A 276 19.74 -4.90 -11.46
N GLY A 277 20.16 -5.15 -10.21
CA GLY A 277 20.72 -4.13 -9.33
C GLY A 277 19.72 -3.51 -8.35
N TYR A 278 18.43 -3.77 -8.52
CA TYR A 278 17.38 -3.40 -7.57
C TYR A 278 17.18 -4.49 -6.51
N LEU A 279 16.78 -4.08 -5.31
CA LEU A 279 16.49 -4.93 -4.19
C LEU A 279 15.00 -5.32 -4.20
N PRO A 280 14.65 -6.59 -3.89
CA PRO A 280 13.27 -6.98 -3.71
C PRO A 280 12.70 -6.36 -2.41
N LEU A 281 11.37 -6.36 -2.31
CA LEU A 281 10.64 -6.04 -1.09
C LEU A 281 10.01 -7.32 -0.51
N TYR A 282 9.66 -7.29 0.77
CA TYR A 282 9.14 -8.44 1.51
C TYR A 282 7.93 -8.02 2.33
N ASN A 283 7.03 -8.98 2.56
CA ASN A 283 6.00 -8.86 3.58
C ASN A 283 6.64 -8.77 4.97
N PRO A 284 5.98 -8.11 5.95
CA PRO A 284 6.38 -8.17 7.35
C PRO A 284 6.60 -9.61 7.82
N GLY A 285 7.64 -9.82 8.65
CA GLY A 285 8.09 -11.15 9.06
C GLY A 285 9.08 -11.82 8.11
N GLY A 286 9.58 -11.08 7.11
CA GLY A 286 10.59 -11.54 6.15
C GLY A 286 11.98 -11.82 6.75
N PRO A 287 13.00 -12.01 5.89
CA PRO A 287 14.29 -12.58 6.29
C PRO A 287 15.08 -11.76 7.32
N GLY A 288 14.75 -10.48 7.50
CA GLY A 288 15.56 -9.51 8.23
C GLY A 288 16.90 -9.24 7.56
N PRO A 289 17.73 -8.37 8.14
CA PRO A 289 19.01 -7.98 7.57
C PRO A 289 20.09 -9.09 7.64
N ALA A 290 19.88 -10.13 8.46
CA ALA A 290 20.84 -11.22 8.67
C ALA A 290 20.13 -12.59 8.82
N PRO A 291 19.53 -13.14 7.74
CA PRO A 291 18.80 -14.39 7.80
C PRO A 291 19.69 -15.59 8.13
N PHE A 292 19.15 -16.59 8.84
CA PHE A 292 19.86 -17.85 9.05
C PHE A 292 20.05 -18.61 7.73
N PRO A 293 21.26 -19.13 7.44
CA PRO A 293 21.51 -19.89 6.22
C PRO A 293 20.56 -21.09 6.07
N GLY A 294 19.90 -21.18 4.92
CA GLY A 294 19.00 -22.28 4.57
C GLY A 294 17.59 -22.17 5.18
N VAL A 295 17.29 -21.12 5.94
CA VAL A 295 15.94 -20.84 6.44
C VAL A 295 15.24 -19.86 5.50
N ARG A 296 14.04 -20.24 5.03
CA ARG A 296 13.15 -19.35 4.29
C ARG A 296 12.12 -18.77 5.26
N TYR A 297 12.11 -17.46 5.42
CA TYR A 297 11.17 -16.73 6.28
C TYR A 297 9.95 -16.29 5.50
N THR A 298 10.18 -15.62 4.37
CA THR A 298 9.18 -15.30 3.34
C THR A 298 9.87 -15.31 1.96
N ALA A 299 9.10 -15.30 0.88
CA ALA A 299 9.62 -15.07 -0.45
C ALA A 299 9.80 -13.56 -0.72
N PRO A 300 10.82 -13.17 -1.51
CA PRO A 300 10.90 -11.82 -2.06
C PRO A 300 9.71 -11.55 -2.97
N GLY A 301 9.31 -10.28 -3.03
CA GLY A 301 8.40 -9.77 -4.05
C GLY A 301 8.98 -10.03 -5.44
N PRO A 302 8.14 -10.41 -6.42
CA PRO A 302 8.60 -10.64 -7.78
C PRO A 302 8.93 -9.32 -8.47
N ARG A 303 9.51 -9.40 -9.66
CA ARG A 303 9.46 -8.29 -10.60
C ARG A 303 8.00 -7.97 -10.89
N ASP A 304 7.64 -6.71 -10.76
CA ASP A 304 6.27 -6.25 -10.94
C ASP A 304 6.23 -4.98 -11.78
N LEU A 305 5.28 -4.91 -12.71
CA LEU A 305 5.10 -3.81 -13.65
C LEU A 305 3.63 -3.39 -13.64
N GLU A 306 3.32 -2.41 -12.81
CA GLU A 306 1.95 -1.97 -12.55
C GLU A 306 1.58 -0.81 -13.48
N PRO A 307 0.49 -0.91 -14.25
CA PRO A 307 0.01 0.19 -15.08
C PRO A 307 -0.44 1.37 -14.21
N VAL A 308 -0.14 2.58 -14.68
CA VAL A 308 -0.52 3.82 -13.99
C VAL A 308 -1.84 4.35 -14.52
N ILE A 309 -2.81 4.53 -13.62
CA ILE A 309 -4.04 5.28 -13.91
C ILE A 309 -3.74 6.78 -13.86
N ILE A 310 -3.93 7.46 -14.98
CA ILE A 310 -3.76 8.92 -15.07
C ILE A 310 -5.03 9.63 -14.58
N ALA A 311 -5.03 10.02 -13.31
CA ALA A 311 -6.12 10.69 -12.61
C ALA A 311 -5.81 12.18 -12.38
N LEU A 312 -5.39 12.87 -13.45
CA LEU A 312 -5.07 14.32 -13.42
C LEU A 312 -6.31 15.20 -13.66
N ASP A 313 -7.26 14.73 -14.48
CA ASP A 313 -8.47 15.49 -14.83
C ASP A 313 -9.66 15.17 -13.91
N ASP A 314 -9.75 13.91 -13.48
CA ASP A 314 -10.65 13.43 -12.45
C ASP A 314 -9.76 12.75 -11.41
N PRO A 315 -9.58 13.34 -10.22
CA PRO A 315 -8.63 12.81 -9.25
C PRO A 315 -9.01 11.40 -8.79
N MET A 316 -10.25 10.94 -9.00
CA MET A 316 -10.73 9.65 -8.51
C MET A 316 -10.36 9.46 -7.03
N ARG A 317 -10.45 10.56 -6.27
CA ARG A 317 -10.19 10.66 -4.84
C ARG A 317 -11.50 11.07 -4.20
N VAL A 318 -11.88 10.40 -3.13
CA VAL A 318 -12.90 10.94 -2.25
C VAL A 318 -12.20 11.51 -1.03
N SER A 319 -12.18 12.83 -0.93
CA SER A 319 -11.85 13.50 0.32
C SER A 319 -13.13 13.53 1.17
N ALA A 320 -13.09 12.87 2.32
CA ALA A 320 -14.11 13.10 3.33
C ALA A 320 -13.91 14.54 3.86
N GLY A 321 -14.82 15.45 3.50
CA GLY A 321 -14.92 16.77 4.12
C GLY A 321 -15.61 16.73 5.48
#